data_AF-A0A835RRR9-F1
#
_entry.id   AF-A0A835RRR9-F1
#
_cell.length_a   1.000
_cell.length_b   1.000
_cell.length_c   1.000
_cell.angle_alpha   90.00
_cell.angle_beta   90.00
_cell.angle_gamma   90.00
#
_symmetry.space_group_name_H-M   'P 1'
#
loop_
_entity.id
_entity.type
_entity.pdbx_description
1 polymer ?
#
loop_
_entity_poly.entity_id
_entity_poly.type
_entity_poly.pdbx_seq_one_letter_code
_entity_poly.pdbx_strand_id
1 'polypeptide(L)' 'MKLDPKGYEASFSLCTGHLKSSYISFLTIHASLCRRTFGLKDVDDLKMFLADMTPYYPRRLVEFPH' A
#
# COMPACT_ATOMS: atom_id res chain seq x y z
N MET A 1 -22.01 3.54 31.12
CA MET A 1 -21.59 2.42 30.25
C MET A 1 -20.08 2.30 30.35
N LYS A 2 -19.56 1.22 30.94
CA LYS A 2 -18.12 0.92 30.93
C LYS A 2 -17.82 0.32 29.55
N LEU A 3 -17.00 0.99 28.75
CA LEU A 3 -16.51 0.45 27.48
C LEU A 3 -15.81 -0.88 27.78
N ASP A 4 -16.30 -1.98 27.18
CA ASP A 4 -15.65 -3.28 27.29
C ASP A 4 -14.41 -3.27 26.37
N PRO A 5 -13.18 -3.16 26.93
CA PRO A 5 -11.98 -2.96 26.13
C PRO A 5 -11.69 -4.16 25.23
N LYS A 6 -12.11 -5.36 25.65
CA LYS A 6 -11.87 -6.62 24.92
C LYS A 6 -12.72 -6.72 23.65
N GLY A 7 -13.97 -6.27 23.71
CA GLY A 7 -14.83 -6.20 22.52
C GLY A 7 -14.28 -5.21 21.49
N TYR A 8 -13.74 -4.08 21.96
CA TYR A 8 -13.16 -3.06 21.10
C TYR A 8 -11.85 -3.51 20.44
N GLU A 9 -11.01 -4.25 21.16
CA GLU A 9 -9.76 -4.81 20.64
C GLU A 9 -10.00 -5.83 19.52
N ALA A 10 -11.03 -6.66 19.65
CA ALA A 10 -11.43 -7.61 18.60
C ALA A 10 -11.95 -6.89 17.34
N SER A 11 -12.82 -5.89 17.50
CA SER A 11 -13.31 -5.08 16.37
C SER A 11 -12.18 -4.28 15.69
N PHE A 12 -11.27 -3.71 16.48
CA PHE A 12 -10.10 -3.00 15.97
C PHE A 12 -9.16 -3.93 15.19
N SER A 13 -8.93 -5.14 15.69
CA SER A 13 -8.11 -6.16 15.02
C SER A 13 -8.73 -6.59 13.69
N LEU A 14 -10.06 -6.75 13.62
CA LEU A 14 -10.75 -7.05 12.37
C LEU A 14 -10.65 -5.88 11.37
N CYS A 15 -10.88 -4.64 11.81
CA CYS A 15 -10.74 -3.46 10.95
C CYS A 15 -9.32 -3.29 10.41
N THR A 16 -8.30 -3.44 11.27
CA THR A 16 -6.89 -3.35 10.87
C THR A 16 -6.49 -4.49 9.93
N GLY A 17 -6.99 -5.70 10.14
CA GLY A 17 -6.83 -6.82 9.21
C GLY A 17 -7.42 -6.54 7.82
N HIS A 18 -8.64 -6.00 7.78
CA HIS A 18 -9.27 -5.58 6.52
C HIS A 18 -8.48 -4.49 5.80
N LEU A 19 -8.06 -3.44 6.51
CA LEU A 19 -7.26 -2.35 5.95
C LEU A 19 -5.95 -2.88 5.35
N LYS A 20 -5.26 -3.78 6.05
CA LYS A 20 -4.01 -4.40 5.56
C LYS A 20 -4.24 -5.21 4.28
N SER A 21 -5.32 -5.98 4.22
CA SER A 21 -5.68 -6.78 3.04
C SER A 21 -6.03 -5.90 1.84
N SER A 22 -6.83 -4.85 2.06
CA SER A 22 -7.18 -3.87 1.03
C SER A 22 -5.95 -3.13 0.51
N TYR A 23 -5.02 -2.75 1.39
CA TYR A 23 -3.77 -2.10 1.01
C TYR A 23 -2.88 -3.01 0.15
N ILE A 24 -2.72 -4.29 0.50
CA ILE A 24 -1.97 -5.25 -0.32
C ILE A 24 -2.60 -5.42 -1.69
N SER A 25 -3.93 -5.51 -1.75
CA SER A 25 -4.68 -5.61 -3.01
C SER A 25 -4.48 -4.36 -3.88
N PHE A 26 -4.56 -3.18 -3.27
CA PHE A 26 -4.30 -1.91 -3.93
C PHE A 26 -2.89 -1.85 -4.52
N LEU A 27 -1.86 -2.19 -3.74
CA LEU A 27 -0.48 -2.21 -4.22
C LEU A 27 -0.27 -3.20 -5.36
N THR A 28 -0.88 -4.39 -5.28
CA THR A 28 -0.78 -5.41 -6.33
C THR A 28 -1.38 -4.90 -7.64
N ILE A 29 -2.55 -4.27 -7.58
CA ILE A 29 -3.22 -3.69 -8.76
C ILE A 29 -2.38 -2.54 -9.31
N HIS A 30 -1.90 -1.63 -8.46
CA HIS A 30 -1.08 -0.49 -8.88
C HIS A 30 0.23 -0.94 -9.52
N ALA A 31 0.94 -1.89 -8.91
CA ALA A 31 2.17 -2.45 -9.47
C ALA A 31 1.93 -3.14 -10.82
N SER A 32 0.79 -3.82 -10.98
CA SER A 32 0.38 -4.40 -12.27
C SER A 32 0.10 -3.31 -13.32
N LEU A 33 -0.61 -2.25 -12.94
CA LEU A 33 -0.92 -1.13 -13.82
C LEU A 33 0.34 -0.38 -14.26
N CYS A 34 1.24 -0.06 -13.31
CA CYS A 34 2.53 0.57 -13.60
C CYS A 34 3.38 -0.28 -14.54
N ARG A 35 3.47 -1.59 -14.32
CA ARG A 35 4.18 -2.50 -15.23
C ARG A 35 3.61 -2.45 -16.65
N ARG A 36 2.28 -2.45 -16.79
CA ARG A 36 1.61 -2.37 -18.09
C ARG A 36 1.79 -1.03 -18.79
N THR A 37 1.67 0.07 -18.05
CA THR A 37 1.70 1.43 -18.60
C THR A 37 3.13 1.87 -18.95
N PHE A 38 4.11 1.52 -18.13
CA PHE A 38 5.50 1.94 -18.30
C PHE A 38 6.39 0.85 -18.90
N GLY A 39 5.84 -0.31 -19.26
CA GLY A 39 6.59 -1.42 -19.86
C GLY A 39 7.64 -2.03 -18.93
N LEU A 40 7.45 -1.90 -17.61
CA LEU A 40 8.38 -2.40 -16.60
C LEU A 40 8.27 -3.92 -16.55
N LYS A 41 9.39 -4.62 -16.72
CA LYS A 41 9.41 -6.09 -16.81
C LYS A 41 9.42 -6.69 -15.42
N ASP A 42 10.22 -6.09 -14.53
CA ASP A 42 10.57 -6.69 -13.25
C ASP A 42 10.23 -5.76 -12.07
N VAL A 43 10.28 -6.31 -10.85
CA VAL A 43 10.04 -5.53 -9.62
C VAL A 43 11.16 -4.50 -9.40
N ASP A 44 12.37 -4.79 -9.87
CA ASP A 44 13.50 -3.87 -9.79
C ASP A 44 13.32 -2.65 -10.70
N ASP A 45 12.74 -2.85 -11.90
CA ASP A 45 12.36 -1.74 -12.78
C ASP A 45 11.34 -0.81 -12.12
N LEU A 46 10.37 -1.39 -11.40
CA LEU A 46 9.39 -0.63 -10.64
C LEU A 46 10.03 0.16 -9.50
N LYS A 47 10.98 -0.45 -8.76
CA LYS A 47 11.73 0.25 -7.70
C LYS A 47 12.54 1.41 -8.27
N MET A 48 13.25 1.20 -9.38
CA MET A 48 13.98 2.25 -10.08
C MET A 48 13.06 3.37 -10.53
N PHE A 49 11.93 3.04 -11.16
CA PHE A 49 10.94 4.01 -11.60
C PHE A 49 10.37 4.83 -10.43
N LEU A 50 10.03 4.18 -9.32
CA LEU A 50 9.54 4.86 -8.12
C LEU A 50 10.63 5.75 -7.51
N ALA A 51 11.88 5.30 -7.47
CA ALA A 51 13.02 6.09 -6.99
C ALA A 51 13.25 7.34 -7.86
N ASP A 52 13.19 7.21 -9.18
CA ASP A 52 13.32 8.33 -10.12
C ASP A 52 12.16 9.32 -10.01
N MET A 53 10.95 8.85 -9.70
CA MET A 53 9.76 9.69 -9.54
C MET A 53 9.66 10.34 -8.15
N THR A 54 10.33 9.80 -7.13
CA THR A 54 10.27 10.27 -5.74
C THR A 54 10.67 11.74 -5.57
N PRO A 55 11.72 12.26 -6.23
CA PRO A 55 12.06 13.69 -6.19
C PRO A 55 10.96 14.60 -6.74
N TYR A 56 10.18 14.13 -7.72
CA TYR A 56 9.17 14.93 -8.41
C TYR A 56 7.78 14.82 -7.75
N TYR A 57 7.49 13.70 -7.10
CA TYR A 57 6.20 13.44 -6.45
C TYR A 57 6.34 12.90 -5.00
N PRO A 58 7.10 13.58 -4.13
CA PRO A 58 7.49 13.04 -2.83
C PRO A 58 6.30 12.73 -1.92
N ARG A 59 5.26 13.58 -1.92
CA ARG A 59 4.06 13.36 -1.08
C ARG A 59 3.22 12.16 -1.52
N ARG A 60 3.25 11.80 -2.80
CA ARG A 60 2.45 10.68 -3.34
C ARG A 60 3.18 9.34 -3.25
N LEU A 61 4.50 9.37 -3.07
CA LEU A 61 5.36 8.19 -3.05
C LEU A 61 5.82 7.80 -1.64
N VAL A 62 5.73 8.68 -0.65
CA VAL A 62 5.89 8.36 0.79
C VAL A 62 4.88 7.31 1.29
N GLU A 63 3.73 7.19 0.63
CA GLU A 63 2.67 6.22 0.98
C GLU A 63 2.87 4.84 0.34
N PHE A 64 3.81 4.71 -0.61
CA PHE A 64 4.20 3.42 -1.16
C PHE A 64 5.24 2.77 -0.24
N PRO A 65 5.06 1.51 0.17
CA PRO A 65 6.04 0.84 1.00
C PRO A 65 7.27 0.54 0.15
N HIS A 66 8.44 0.90 0.68
CA HIS A 66 9.75 0.61 0.08
C HIS A 66 10.08 -0.89 0.04
#